data_AF-A0A1X2G9A5-F1
#
_entry.id   AF-A0A1X2G9A5-F1
#
_cell.length_a   1.000
_cell.length_b   1.000
_cell.length_c   1.000
_cell.angle_alpha   90.00
_cell.angle_beta   90.00
_cell.angle_gamma   90.00
#
_symmetry.space_group_name_H-M   'P 1'
#
loop_
_entity.id
_entity.type
_entity.pdbx_description
1 polymer ?
#
loop_
_entity_poly.entity_id
_entity_poly.type
_entity_poly.pdbx_seq_one_letter_code
_entity_poly.pdbx_strand_id
1 'polypeptide(L)'
;MSMTIDMSKRSSRLPPTQDPFYHYDDLATLAKADPGTILRSREVEIHHHVASAYQLLYRTTDVLGNPIATVATVLRPFFPNTSALMSYQLVEDSASMDCAPSYTLDNNQPSLGGALIRPFLDKGYYVVASDYQGPNSAFTCGVTSGNGVLDGIRAALASGSETGIESTAAIQFYGYSGGALASGWAIQLLKSYAPELNVIGAALGGTPVNINATFNEVNSGFFSQLIPAAIMGLAQQYPEMDKYIFSIIKPQYQKMWQDVKTSCVMDLFQFMNKDVAMYFNRSDYLDNDIVTKIIRENEMGHLGAPSVPLYMFHSVHDEVVPLSNAYDMAQSWCEGGTKIHFVSDSLSEHLSLAISGSPEAFNYIAERFDGKPLPQGCQFKSATSTIFEDGVLGALSDMTFNGLKSILHGN
;
A
#
# COMPACT_ATOMS: atom_id res chain seq x y z
N MET A 1 13.97 -43.66 -17.71
CA MET A 1 12.66 -43.00 -17.48
C MET A 1 12.92 -41.50 -17.50
N SER A 2 12.66 -40.86 -18.65
CA SER A 2 12.76 -39.42 -18.80
C SER A 2 11.48 -38.81 -18.25
N MET A 3 11.56 -38.03 -17.18
CA MET A 3 10.45 -37.19 -16.74
C MET A 3 10.32 -36.03 -17.73
N THR A 4 9.39 -36.17 -18.66
CA THR A 4 8.89 -35.05 -19.45
C THR A 4 8.19 -34.09 -18.49
N ILE A 5 8.84 -32.96 -18.21
CA ILE A 5 8.19 -31.80 -17.60
C ILE A 5 7.15 -31.31 -18.60
N ASP A 6 5.88 -31.43 -18.23
CA ASP A 6 4.78 -30.87 -18.99
C ASP A 6 4.88 -29.34 -18.93
N MET A 7 5.34 -28.73 -20.02
CA MET A 7 5.46 -27.28 -20.18
C MET A 7 4.10 -26.58 -20.42
N SER A 8 2.96 -27.27 -20.26
CA SER A 8 1.63 -26.71 -20.55
C SER A 8 1.01 -25.85 -19.43
N LYS A 9 1.67 -25.65 -18.28
CA LYS A 9 1.22 -24.75 -17.21
C LYS A 9 1.71 -23.28 -17.35
N ARG A 10 1.77 -22.75 -18.57
CA ARG A 10 1.77 -21.28 -18.80
C ARG A 10 0.43 -20.87 -19.37
N SER A 11 -0.63 -20.99 -18.58
CA SER A 11 -1.75 -20.07 -18.76
C SER A 11 -1.25 -18.74 -18.19
N SER A 12 -0.83 -17.81 -19.06
CA SER A 12 -0.67 -16.41 -18.65
C SER A 12 -1.92 -16.02 -17.85
N ARG A 13 -1.75 -15.61 -16.58
CA ARG A 13 -2.90 -15.24 -15.77
C ARG A 13 -3.52 -14.01 -16.39
N LEU A 14 -4.83 -14.09 -16.62
CA LEU A 14 -5.57 -13.00 -17.22
C LEU A 14 -5.38 -11.75 -16.35
N PRO A 15 -5.17 -10.58 -16.96
CA PRO A 15 -5.24 -9.32 -16.21
C PRO A 15 -6.56 -9.22 -15.45
N PRO A 16 -6.61 -8.58 -14.27
CA PRO A 16 -7.82 -8.35 -13.48
C PRO A 16 -9.05 -7.92 -14.29
N THR A 17 -8.88 -7.02 -15.25
CA THR A 17 -9.96 -6.56 -16.16
C THR A 17 -10.56 -7.68 -17.03
N GLN A 18 -9.82 -8.77 -17.24
CA GLN A 18 -10.21 -9.92 -18.05
C GLN A 18 -10.47 -11.19 -17.23
N ASP A 19 -10.20 -11.17 -15.92
CA ASP A 19 -10.32 -12.32 -15.03
C ASP A 19 -11.64 -12.26 -14.23
N PRO A 20 -12.60 -13.18 -14.46
CA PRO A 20 -13.87 -13.21 -13.74
C PRO A 20 -13.75 -13.30 -12.21
N PHE A 21 -12.60 -13.69 -11.68
CA PHE A 21 -12.35 -13.71 -10.23
C PHE A 21 -12.48 -12.33 -9.60
N TYR A 22 -12.12 -11.25 -10.31
CA TYR A 22 -12.16 -9.87 -9.80
C TYR A 22 -13.55 -9.24 -9.89
N HIS A 23 -14.48 -9.83 -10.66
CA HIS A 23 -15.81 -9.25 -10.93
C HIS A 23 -16.90 -9.97 -10.15
N TYR A 24 -17.62 -9.26 -9.27
CA TYR A 24 -18.69 -9.84 -8.44
C TYR A 24 -20.05 -9.16 -8.72
N ASP A 25 -20.91 -9.85 -9.47
CA ASP A 25 -22.17 -9.27 -9.97
C ASP A 25 -23.38 -9.46 -9.02
N ASP A 26 -23.27 -10.28 -7.98
CA ASP A 26 -24.37 -10.50 -7.02
C ASP A 26 -24.42 -9.37 -5.97
N LEU A 27 -24.90 -8.21 -6.39
CA LEU A 27 -25.00 -7.02 -5.55
C LEU A 27 -25.91 -7.21 -4.32
N ALA A 28 -26.89 -8.12 -4.40
CA ALA A 28 -27.80 -8.39 -3.28
C ALA A 28 -27.10 -9.16 -2.16
N THR A 29 -26.26 -10.12 -2.52
CA THR A 29 -25.39 -10.82 -1.55
C THR A 29 -24.31 -9.88 -1.03
N LEU A 30 -23.67 -9.10 -1.91
CA LEU A 30 -22.62 -8.14 -1.53
C LEU A 30 -23.12 -7.12 -0.50
N ALA A 31 -24.33 -6.59 -0.70
CA ALA A 31 -24.93 -5.60 0.21
C ALA A 31 -25.30 -6.16 1.59
N LYS A 32 -25.52 -7.47 1.71
CA LYS A 32 -25.87 -8.14 2.97
C LYS A 32 -24.68 -8.74 3.70
N ALA A 33 -23.59 -9.01 3.00
CA ALA A 33 -22.38 -9.56 3.58
C ALA A 33 -21.70 -8.53 4.50
N ASP A 34 -21.14 -9.00 5.61
CA ASP A 34 -20.35 -8.17 6.52
C ASP A 34 -18.98 -7.84 5.89
N PRO A 35 -18.41 -6.65 6.16
CA PRO A 35 -17.04 -6.33 5.77
C PRO A 35 -16.04 -7.43 6.16
N GLY A 36 -15.18 -7.85 5.23
CA GLY A 36 -14.22 -8.94 5.39
C GLY A 36 -14.75 -10.35 5.03
N THR A 37 -16.04 -10.49 4.67
CA THR A 37 -16.59 -11.78 4.21
C THR A 37 -15.88 -12.24 2.93
N ILE A 38 -15.33 -13.46 2.95
CA ILE A 38 -14.75 -14.10 1.77
C ILE A 38 -15.89 -14.53 0.82
N LEU A 39 -15.90 -13.98 -0.39
CA LEU A 39 -16.88 -14.27 -1.43
C LEU A 39 -16.42 -15.39 -2.35
N ARG A 40 -15.12 -15.42 -2.68
CA ARG A 40 -14.44 -16.47 -3.45
C ARG A 40 -13.00 -16.61 -2.98
N SER A 41 -12.45 -17.80 -3.09
CA SER A 41 -11.02 -18.08 -2.86
C SER A 41 -10.44 -18.87 -4.04
N ARG A 42 -9.15 -18.70 -4.28
CA ARG A 42 -8.36 -19.58 -5.15
C ARG A 42 -6.92 -19.65 -4.69
N GLU A 43 -6.31 -20.83 -4.81
CA GLU A 43 -4.87 -20.98 -4.67
C GLU A 43 -4.15 -20.41 -5.90
N VAL A 44 -3.00 -19.78 -5.68
CA VAL A 44 -2.20 -19.14 -6.71
C VAL A 44 -0.71 -19.53 -6.60
N GLU A 45 -0.05 -19.77 -7.74
CA GLU A 45 1.37 -20.14 -7.77
C GLU A 45 2.30 -18.90 -7.75
N ILE A 46 2.65 -18.40 -6.56
CA ILE A 46 3.70 -17.37 -6.41
C ILE A 46 5.05 -18.07 -6.27
N HIS A 47 5.95 -17.80 -7.20
CA HIS A 47 7.25 -18.43 -7.23
C HIS A 47 8.19 -17.73 -6.24
N HIS A 48 8.91 -18.54 -5.46
CA HIS A 48 9.92 -18.15 -4.47
C HIS A 48 9.37 -17.76 -3.08
N HIS A 49 10.00 -18.32 -2.04
CA HIS A 49 9.88 -17.92 -0.62
C HIS A 49 8.51 -18.05 0.05
N VAL A 50 7.53 -18.68 -0.58
CA VAL A 50 6.23 -19.05 0.02
C VAL A 50 5.97 -20.55 -0.09
N ALA A 51 5.30 -21.13 0.90
CA ALA A 51 4.83 -22.51 0.89
C ALA A 51 3.55 -22.68 0.08
N SER A 52 2.65 -21.71 0.17
CA SER A 52 1.46 -21.58 -0.66
C SER A 52 0.95 -20.13 -0.63
N ALA A 53 0.10 -19.78 -1.58
CA ALA A 53 -0.51 -18.47 -1.65
C ALA A 53 -1.97 -18.57 -2.10
N TYR A 54 -2.82 -17.70 -1.57
CA TYR A 54 -4.25 -17.71 -1.83
C TYR A 54 -4.73 -16.29 -2.14
N GLN A 55 -5.49 -16.14 -3.22
CA GLN A 55 -6.26 -14.92 -3.46
C GLN A 55 -7.67 -15.10 -2.88
N LEU A 56 -8.08 -14.14 -2.08
CA LEU A 56 -9.38 -14.06 -1.44
C LEU A 56 -10.10 -12.85 -2.02
N LEU A 57 -11.20 -13.06 -2.74
CA LEU A 57 -12.11 -11.98 -3.09
C LEU A 57 -13.02 -11.75 -1.88
N TYR A 58 -12.99 -10.56 -1.30
CA TYR A 58 -13.74 -10.23 -0.09
C TYR A 58 -14.56 -8.95 -0.25
N ARG A 59 -15.60 -8.85 0.57
CA ARG A 59 -16.46 -7.67 0.65
C ARG A 59 -15.79 -6.59 1.49
N THR A 60 -15.72 -5.36 0.98
CA THR A 60 -15.30 -4.16 1.71
C THR A 60 -16.25 -2.98 1.44
N THR A 61 -15.89 -1.78 1.89
CA THR A 61 -16.71 -0.56 1.78
C THR A 61 -15.89 0.57 1.17
N ASP A 62 -16.39 1.19 0.10
CA ASP A 62 -15.76 2.36 -0.49
C ASP A 62 -15.96 3.63 0.38
N VAL A 63 -15.28 4.72 0.02
CA VAL A 63 -15.41 6.03 0.71
C VAL A 63 -16.83 6.61 0.71
N LEU A 64 -17.70 6.20 -0.23
CA LEU A 64 -19.08 6.65 -0.32
C LEU A 64 -20.04 5.78 0.50
N GLY A 65 -19.53 4.74 1.17
CA GLY A 65 -20.32 3.81 1.97
C GLY A 65 -20.93 2.67 1.15
N ASN A 66 -20.57 2.53 -0.13
CA ASN A 66 -21.08 1.45 -0.96
C ASN A 66 -20.33 0.14 -0.67
N PRO A 67 -21.04 -0.99 -0.64
CA PRO A 67 -20.40 -2.31 -0.57
C PRO A 67 -19.72 -2.61 -1.91
N ILE A 68 -18.43 -2.95 -1.87
CA ILE A 68 -17.61 -3.32 -3.03
C ILE A 68 -16.91 -4.65 -2.76
N ALA A 69 -16.44 -5.33 -3.80
CA ALA A 69 -15.58 -6.51 -3.69
C ALA A 69 -14.17 -6.17 -4.19
N THR A 70 -13.15 -6.63 -3.47
CA THR A 70 -11.75 -6.51 -3.89
C THR A 70 -10.97 -7.76 -3.46
N VAL A 71 -9.71 -7.88 -3.87
CA VAL A 71 -8.89 -9.07 -3.63
C VAL A 71 -7.80 -8.80 -2.59
N ALA A 72 -7.47 -9.83 -1.80
CA ALA A 72 -6.25 -9.88 -1.00
C ALA A 72 -5.51 -11.17 -1.30
N THR A 73 -4.18 -11.10 -1.36
CA THR A 73 -3.30 -12.25 -1.47
C THR A 73 -2.73 -12.57 -0.09
N VAL A 74 -3.01 -13.78 0.41
CA VAL A 74 -2.40 -14.33 1.62
C VAL A 74 -1.24 -15.22 1.23
N LEU A 75 -0.06 -14.92 1.76
CA LEU A 75 1.17 -15.66 1.56
C LEU A 75 1.48 -16.48 2.82
N ARG A 76 1.55 -17.80 2.67
CA ARG A 76 1.90 -18.71 3.74
C ARG A 76 3.40 -19.01 3.70
N PRO A 77 4.16 -18.77 4.78
CA PRO A 77 5.59 -19.08 4.84
C PRO A 77 5.85 -20.60 5.02
N PHE A 78 7.08 -21.05 4.75
CA PHE A 78 7.49 -22.46 4.92
C PHE A 78 7.49 -22.94 6.37
N PHE A 79 7.81 -22.05 7.31
CA PHE A 79 7.84 -22.34 8.74
C PHE A 79 6.86 -21.41 9.46
N PRO A 80 5.54 -21.66 9.36
CA PRO A 80 4.54 -20.70 9.78
C PRO A 80 4.46 -20.55 11.30
N ASN A 81 4.55 -19.30 11.75
CA ASN A 81 4.00 -18.82 13.00
C ASN A 81 2.53 -18.43 12.76
N THR A 82 1.61 -19.31 13.14
CA THR A 82 0.17 -19.16 12.91
C THR A 82 -0.46 -17.99 13.65
N SER A 83 0.21 -17.46 14.66
CA SER A 83 -0.27 -16.35 15.49
C SER A 83 0.27 -14.98 15.04
N ALA A 84 0.97 -14.87 13.90
CA ALA A 84 1.56 -13.62 13.42
C ALA A 84 1.16 -13.30 11.97
N LEU A 85 0.47 -12.18 11.78
CA LEU A 85 0.03 -11.66 10.49
C LEU A 85 0.66 -10.29 10.19
N MET A 86 1.36 -10.23 9.07
CA MET A 86 1.92 -9.01 8.50
C MET A 86 1.00 -8.47 7.41
N SER A 87 0.28 -7.38 7.68
CA SER A 87 -0.42 -6.61 6.66
C SER A 87 0.60 -5.76 5.88
N TYR A 88 0.89 -6.15 4.64
CA TYR A 88 1.91 -5.52 3.80
C TYR A 88 1.25 -4.81 2.63
N GLN A 89 1.41 -3.49 2.55
CA GLN A 89 0.85 -2.68 1.47
C GLN A 89 1.90 -2.44 0.38
N LEU A 90 1.73 -3.09 -0.78
CA LEU A 90 2.53 -2.81 -1.98
C LEU A 90 2.22 -1.41 -2.52
N VAL A 91 3.13 -0.84 -3.29
CA VAL A 91 2.95 0.45 -3.95
C VAL A 91 2.26 0.23 -5.30
N GLU A 92 0.93 0.39 -5.34
CA GLU A 92 0.13 0.27 -6.58
C GLU A 92 0.21 1.55 -7.44
N ASP A 93 0.01 2.73 -6.82
CA ASP A 93 0.16 4.09 -7.35
C ASP A 93 -0.47 4.35 -8.73
N SER A 94 -1.49 3.57 -9.09
CA SER A 94 -2.04 3.53 -10.45
C SER A 94 -3.56 3.66 -10.41
N ALA A 95 -4.13 4.20 -11.48
CA ALA A 95 -5.58 4.30 -11.65
C ALA A 95 -6.16 3.11 -12.44
N SER A 96 -5.49 1.95 -12.44
CA SER A 96 -5.86 0.82 -13.28
C SER A 96 -5.87 -0.48 -12.48
N MET A 97 -6.99 -1.21 -12.57
CA MET A 97 -7.19 -2.48 -11.87
C MET A 97 -6.14 -3.52 -12.27
N ASP A 98 -5.59 -3.44 -13.49
CA ASP A 98 -4.56 -4.37 -13.96
C ASP A 98 -3.19 -4.17 -13.29
N CYS A 99 -3.07 -3.17 -12.40
CA CYS A 99 -1.88 -2.89 -11.61
C CYS A 99 -2.01 -3.39 -10.17
N ALA A 100 -3.14 -4.03 -9.84
CA ALA A 100 -3.45 -4.47 -8.50
C ALA A 100 -2.34 -5.34 -7.88
N PRO A 101 -2.03 -5.17 -6.57
CA PRO A 101 -1.07 -5.98 -5.82
C PRO A 101 -1.25 -7.48 -6.01
N SER A 102 -2.50 -7.96 -6.02
CA SER A 102 -2.81 -9.38 -6.17
C SER A 102 -2.33 -9.92 -7.51
N TYR A 103 -2.47 -9.18 -8.61
CA TYR A 103 -2.02 -9.57 -9.93
C TYR A 103 -0.50 -9.45 -10.11
N THR A 104 0.10 -8.36 -9.62
CA THR A 104 1.55 -8.12 -9.76
C THR A 104 2.38 -9.16 -9.00
N LEU A 105 1.95 -9.54 -7.79
CA LEU A 105 2.52 -10.66 -7.04
C LEU A 105 2.37 -11.98 -7.80
N ASP A 106 1.20 -12.20 -8.37
CA ASP A 106 0.83 -13.47 -8.97
C ASP A 106 1.43 -13.73 -10.36
N ASN A 107 1.71 -12.65 -11.07
CA ASN A 107 2.43 -12.65 -12.34
C ASN A 107 3.96 -12.75 -12.14
N ASN A 108 4.43 -12.88 -10.89
CA ASN A 108 5.85 -13.00 -10.52
C ASN A 108 6.74 -11.91 -11.13
N GLN A 109 6.21 -10.68 -11.24
CA GLN A 109 6.98 -9.54 -11.73
C GLN A 109 7.97 -9.11 -10.62
N PRO A 110 9.29 -9.10 -10.88
CA PRO A 110 10.26 -8.63 -9.90
C PRO A 110 9.95 -7.19 -9.52
N SER A 111 9.78 -6.94 -8.22
CA SER A 111 9.55 -5.60 -7.68
C SER A 111 10.27 -5.45 -6.34
N LEU A 112 10.67 -4.23 -6.02
CA LEU A 112 11.22 -3.91 -4.69
C LEU A 112 10.24 -4.30 -3.59
N GLY A 113 8.94 -4.02 -3.81
CA GLY A 113 7.87 -4.40 -2.89
C GLY A 113 7.82 -5.91 -2.62
N GLY A 114 7.88 -6.74 -3.67
CA GLY A 114 7.92 -8.20 -3.52
C GLY A 114 9.19 -8.70 -2.82
N ALA A 115 10.34 -8.08 -3.09
CA ALA A 115 11.60 -8.44 -2.44
C ALA A 115 11.59 -8.14 -0.92
N LEU A 116 10.99 -7.03 -0.50
CA LEU A 116 10.88 -6.63 0.91
C LEU A 116 9.84 -7.42 1.71
N ILE A 117 8.99 -8.23 1.06
CA ILE A 117 8.10 -9.18 1.74
C ILE A 117 8.90 -10.35 2.35
N ARG A 118 9.97 -10.77 1.67
CA ARG A 118 10.71 -12.00 2.00
C ARG A 118 11.21 -12.08 3.45
N PRO A 119 11.82 -11.04 4.04
CA PRO A 119 12.29 -11.12 5.43
C PRO A 119 11.16 -11.46 6.43
N PHE A 120 9.93 -11.00 6.19
CA PHE A 120 8.78 -11.35 7.04
C PHE A 120 8.40 -12.82 6.91
N LEU A 121 8.41 -13.35 5.68
CA LEU A 121 8.16 -14.77 5.41
C LEU A 121 9.25 -15.66 6.02
N ASP A 122 10.52 -15.23 5.97
CA ASP A 122 11.66 -15.93 6.55
C ASP A 122 11.58 -15.99 8.10
N LYS A 123 10.91 -15.03 8.75
CA LYS A 123 10.55 -15.08 10.18
C LYS A 123 9.32 -15.96 10.50
N GLY A 124 8.69 -16.53 9.47
CA GLY A 124 7.50 -17.34 9.61
C GLY A 124 6.21 -16.55 9.76
N TYR A 125 6.21 -15.24 9.51
CA TYR A 125 4.99 -14.44 9.54
C TYR A 125 4.15 -14.70 8.29
N TYR A 126 2.84 -14.88 8.46
CA TYR A 126 1.92 -14.80 7.33
C TYR A 126 1.94 -13.37 6.79
N VAL A 127 1.78 -13.21 5.48
CA VAL A 127 1.67 -11.89 4.86
C VAL A 127 0.33 -11.78 4.15
N VAL A 128 -0.40 -10.69 4.38
CA VAL A 128 -1.58 -10.33 3.59
C VAL A 128 -1.30 -9.04 2.83
N ALA A 129 -1.48 -9.08 1.51
CA ALA A 129 -1.39 -7.93 0.62
C ALA A 129 -2.74 -7.69 -0.04
N SER A 130 -3.39 -6.59 0.28
CA SER A 130 -4.72 -6.25 -0.25
C SER A 130 -4.63 -5.33 -1.46
N ASP A 131 -5.54 -5.50 -2.41
CA ASP A 131 -5.84 -4.54 -3.48
C ASP A 131 -6.64 -3.39 -2.89
N TYR A 132 -5.97 -2.60 -2.04
CA TYR A 132 -6.59 -1.62 -1.17
C TYR A 132 -7.25 -0.47 -1.94
N GLN A 133 -6.82 -0.21 -3.17
CA GLN A 133 -7.46 0.81 -4.01
C GLN A 133 -8.83 0.38 -4.55
N GLY A 134 -9.24 -0.88 -4.31
CA GLY A 134 -10.52 -1.44 -4.70
C GLY A 134 -10.63 -1.70 -6.21
N PRO A 135 -11.82 -2.10 -6.69
CA PRO A 135 -12.02 -2.47 -8.10
C PRO A 135 -11.91 -1.28 -9.05
N ASN A 136 -11.94 -0.05 -8.54
CA ASN A 136 -11.79 1.16 -9.35
C ASN A 136 -10.34 1.68 -9.36
N SER A 137 -9.40 1.01 -8.70
CA SER A 137 -8.03 1.51 -8.46
C SER A 137 -8.03 2.99 -8.08
N ALA A 138 -8.78 3.30 -7.02
CA ALA A 138 -8.96 4.65 -6.53
C ALA A 138 -7.70 5.15 -5.79
N PHE A 139 -6.59 5.29 -6.51
CA PHE A 139 -5.32 5.77 -5.97
C PHE A 139 -5.50 7.11 -5.24
N THR A 140 -4.88 7.22 -4.07
CA THR A 140 -4.99 8.31 -3.09
C THR A 140 -6.34 8.44 -2.38
N CYS A 141 -7.32 7.57 -2.66
CA CYS A 141 -8.57 7.52 -1.90
C CYS A 141 -8.34 6.85 -0.53
N GLY A 142 -8.24 7.68 0.52
CA GLY A 142 -7.81 7.28 1.85
C GLY A 142 -8.75 6.28 2.52
N VAL A 143 -10.04 6.61 2.60
CA VAL A 143 -11.03 5.75 3.29
C VAL A 143 -11.22 4.41 2.57
N THR A 144 -11.30 4.41 1.23
CA THR A 144 -11.35 3.16 0.45
C THR A 144 -10.11 2.32 0.73
N SER A 145 -8.92 2.92 0.73
CA SER A 145 -7.66 2.23 1.04
C SER A 145 -7.64 1.61 2.43
N GLY A 146 -8.00 2.39 3.46
CA GLY A 146 -7.99 1.90 4.83
C GLY A 146 -9.02 0.80 5.08
N ASN A 147 -10.25 0.94 4.57
CA ASN A 147 -11.28 -0.09 4.67
C ASN A 147 -10.85 -1.38 3.96
N GLY A 148 -10.31 -1.26 2.74
CA GLY A 148 -9.79 -2.39 1.98
C GLY A 148 -8.72 -3.15 2.76
N VAL A 149 -7.73 -2.46 3.32
CA VAL A 149 -6.69 -3.12 4.15
C VAL A 149 -7.29 -3.83 5.38
N LEU A 150 -8.17 -3.17 6.14
CA LEU A 150 -8.75 -3.74 7.37
C LEU A 150 -9.64 -4.95 7.07
N ASP A 151 -10.44 -4.89 6.01
CA ASP A 151 -11.30 -6.01 5.59
C ASP A 151 -10.50 -7.14 4.93
N GLY A 152 -9.39 -6.83 4.26
CA GLY A 152 -8.44 -7.84 3.78
C GLY A 152 -7.77 -8.60 4.92
N ILE A 153 -7.47 -7.93 6.05
CA ILE A 153 -7.02 -8.59 7.27
C ILE A 153 -8.11 -9.50 7.84
N ARG A 154 -9.36 -9.04 7.92
CA ARG A 154 -10.51 -9.88 8.35
C ARG A 154 -10.65 -11.13 7.48
N ALA A 155 -10.59 -10.96 6.16
CA ALA A 155 -10.64 -12.06 5.20
C ALA A 155 -9.47 -13.03 5.39
N ALA A 156 -8.25 -12.52 5.59
CA ALA A 156 -7.08 -13.35 5.86
C ALA A 156 -7.25 -14.18 7.14
N LEU A 157 -7.68 -13.57 8.25
CA LEU A 157 -7.93 -14.27 9.51
C LEU A 157 -9.07 -15.31 9.41
N ALA A 158 -10.07 -15.04 8.57
CA ALA A 158 -11.17 -15.97 8.29
C ALA A 158 -10.76 -17.15 7.38
N SER A 159 -9.63 -17.05 6.66
CA SER A 159 -9.15 -18.06 5.71
C SER A 159 -8.45 -19.26 6.34
N GLY A 160 -8.42 -19.36 7.68
CA GLY A 160 -7.61 -20.36 8.41
C GLY A 160 -7.84 -21.81 8.01
N SER A 161 -9.02 -22.17 7.49
CA SER A 161 -9.28 -23.51 6.95
C SER A 161 -8.49 -23.85 5.69
N GLU A 162 -8.11 -22.83 4.90
CA GLU A 162 -7.31 -22.96 3.68
C GLU A 162 -5.83 -22.67 3.96
N THR A 163 -5.56 -21.61 4.73
CA THR A 163 -4.20 -21.08 4.92
C THR A 163 -3.51 -21.59 6.19
N GLY A 164 -4.28 -22.02 7.19
CA GLY A 164 -3.76 -22.44 8.50
C GLY A 164 -3.43 -21.29 9.46
N ILE A 165 -3.73 -20.03 9.12
CA ILE A 165 -3.57 -18.90 10.04
C ILE A 165 -4.61 -18.96 11.17
N GLU A 166 -4.23 -18.53 12.37
CA GLU A 166 -5.16 -18.40 13.50
C GLU A 166 -6.02 -17.15 13.35
N SER A 167 -7.31 -17.27 13.65
CA SER A 167 -8.25 -16.13 13.64
C SER A 167 -7.92 -15.06 14.68
N THR A 168 -7.06 -15.37 15.66
CA THR A 168 -6.60 -14.47 16.72
C THR A 168 -5.17 -13.97 16.53
N ALA A 169 -4.57 -14.20 15.36
CA ALA A 169 -3.21 -13.78 15.08
C ALA A 169 -3.01 -12.28 15.38
N ALA A 170 -1.88 -11.94 15.99
CA ALA A 170 -1.48 -10.55 16.17
C ALA A 170 -1.12 -9.95 14.82
N ILE A 171 -1.50 -8.69 14.62
CA ILE A 171 -1.37 -7.99 13.35
C ILE A 171 -0.36 -6.86 13.48
N GLN A 172 0.49 -6.74 12.47
CA GLN A 172 1.27 -5.53 12.23
C GLN A 172 1.05 -5.01 10.82
N PHE A 173 1.41 -3.74 10.59
CA PHE A 173 1.35 -3.11 9.28
C PHE A 173 2.75 -2.70 8.80
N TYR A 174 2.99 -2.82 7.50
CA TYR A 174 4.16 -2.25 6.83
C TYR A 174 3.70 -1.61 5.53
N GLY A 175 4.08 -0.35 5.34
CA GLY A 175 3.84 0.38 4.11
C GLY A 175 4.95 1.39 3.86
N TYR A 176 5.31 1.54 2.58
CA TYR A 176 6.24 2.57 2.11
C TYR A 176 5.56 3.38 0.99
N SER A 177 5.78 4.69 0.92
CA SER A 177 5.21 5.56 -0.13
C SER A 177 3.68 5.41 -0.22
N GLY A 178 3.09 5.13 -1.40
CA GLY A 178 1.66 4.84 -1.53
C GLY A 178 1.15 3.69 -0.64
N GLY A 179 2.00 2.72 -0.32
CA GLY A 179 1.68 1.69 0.67
C GLY A 179 1.56 2.25 2.09
N ALA A 180 2.40 3.23 2.46
CA ALA A 180 2.29 3.93 3.75
C ALA A 180 1.03 4.81 3.83
N LEU A 181 0.56 5.35 2.70
CA LEU A 181 -0.76 6.00 2.62
C LEU A 181 -1.86 5.01 3.02
N ALA A 182 -1.88 3.81 2.42
CA ALA A 182 -2.89 2.80 2.71
C ALA A 182 -2.80 2.29 4.16
N SER A 183 -1.61 1.95 4.65
CA SER A 183 -1.40 1.52 6.05
C SER A 183 -1.78 2.62 7.04
N GLY A 184 -1.41 3.88 6.76
CA GLY A 184 -1.70 5.05 7.60
C GLY A 184 -3.20 5.34 7.70
N TRP A 185 -3.95 5.18 6.62
CA TRP A 185 -5.41 5.27 6.64
C TRP A 185 -6.06 4.11 7.41
N ALA A 186 -5.55 2.89 7.25
CA ALA A 186 -6.04 1.74 7.99
C ALA A 186 -5.90 1.92 9.51
N ILE A 187 -4.75 2.41 10.00
CA ILE A 187 -4.55 2.64 11.44
C ILE A 187 -5.41 3.77 12.00
N GLN A 188 -5.70 4.81 11.22
CA GLN A 188 -6.62 5.88 11.65
C GLN A 188 -8.05 5.36 11.79
N LEU A 189 -8.50 4.53 10.84
CA LEU A 189 -9.85 3.99 10.81
C LEU A 189 -10.05 2.82 11.78
N LEU A 190 -8.97 2.17 12.24
CA LEU A 190 -8.99 0.95 13.04
C LEU A 190 -10.02 1.02 14.19
N LYS A 191 -9.97 2.06 15.02
CA LYS A 191 -10.82 2.17 16.21
C LYS A 191 -12.32 2.28 15.86
N SER A 192 -12.65 2.95 14.77
CA SER A 192 -14.05 3.17 14.36
C SER A 192 -14.60 2.07 13.46
N TYR A 193 -13.74 1.42 12.67
CA TYR A 193 -14.14 0.51 11.60
C TYR A 193 -13.87 -0.97 11.90
N ALA A 194 -12.74 -1.27 12.56
CA ALA A 194 -12.32 -2.64 12.88
C ALA A 194 -11.68 -2.77 14.27
N PRO A 195 -12.38 -2.34 15.35
CA PRO A 195 -11.84 -2.31 16.70
C PRO A 195 -11.52 -3.70 17.28
N GLU A 196 -12.04 -4.76 16.67
CA GLU A 196 -11.81 -6.15 17.07
C GLU A 196 -10.45 -6.71 16.62
N LEU A 197 -9.76 -6.05 15.68
CA LEU A 197 -8.47 -6.51 15.17
C LEU A 197 -7.34 -6.25 16.18
N ASN A 198 -6.57 -7.31 16.50
CA ASN A 198 -5.45 -7.27 17.44
C ASN A 198 -4.18 -6.67 16.78
N VAL A 199 -4.19 -5.35 16.56
CA VAL A 199 -3.06 -4.62 15.97
C VAL A 199 -2.06 -4.21 17.04
N ILE A 200 -0.82 -4.68 16.92
CA ILE A 200 0.23 -4.48 17.93
C ILE A 200 1.34 -3.50 17.51
N GLY A 201 1.35 -3.06 16.26
CA GLY A 201 2.32 -2.09 15.75
C GLY A 201 2.21 -1.83 14.25
N ALA A 202 2.85 -0.77 13.78
CA ALA A 202 2.99 -0.49 12.36
C ALA A 202 4.32 0.20 12.04
N ALA A 203 4.85 -0.03 10.85
CA ALA A 203 5.99 0.70 10.29
C ALA A 203 5.58 1.41 8.99
N LEU A 204 5.78 2.73 8.94
CA LEU A 204 5.38 3.59 7.81
C LEU A 204 6.58 4.37 7.29
N GLY A 205 6.88 4.29 5.99
CA GLY A 205 8.01 5.00 5.39
C GLY A 205 7.59 5.94 4.26
N GLY A 206 8.21 7.12 4.15
CA GLY A 206 7.95 8.06 3.05
C GLY A 206 6.47 8.41 2.92
N THR A 207 5.80 8.70 4.04
CA THR A 207 4.33 8.62 4.16
C THR A 207 3.62 9.82 3.51
N PRO A 208 2.83 9.62 2.43
CA PRO A 208 2.03 10.70 1.84
C PRO A 208 0.85 11.05 2.74
N VAL A 209 0.87 12.27 3.28
CA VAL A 209 -0.18 12.79 4.17
C VAL A 209 -1.08 13.78 3.44
N ASN A 210 -0.47 14.75 2.75
CA ASN A 210 -1.17 15.82 2.03
C ASN A 210 -0.93 15.67 0.52
N ILE A 211 -1.96 15.24 -0.21
CA ILE A 211 -1.87 14.94 -1.65
C ILE A 211 -1.51 16.18 -2.47
N ASN A 212 -1.99 17.37 -2.08
CA ASN A 212 -1.66 18.60 -2.78
C ASN A 212 -0.18 19.00 -2.61
N ALA A 213 0.38 18.76 -1.41
CA ALA A 213 1.81 18.97 -1.17
C ALA A 213 2.66 18.01 -2.03
N THR A 214 2.29 16.73 -2.09
CA THR A 214 2.92 15.74 -2.98
C THR A 214 2.82 16.15 -4.46
N PHE A 215 1.67 16.65 -4.92
CA PHE A 215 1.53 17.14 -6.30
C PHE A 215 2.49 18.30 -6.61
N ASN A 216 2.63 19.24 -5.68
CA ASN A 216 3.54 20.37 -5.87
C ASN A 216 5.01 19.93 -5.90
N GLU A 217 5.39 18.95 -5.08
CA GLU A 217 6.75 18.41 -5.03
C GLU A 217 7.14 17.72 -6.35
N VAL A 218 6.27 16.87 -6.90
CA VAL A 218 6.59 16.06 -8.08
C VAL A 218 6.33 16.76 -9.43
N ASN A 219 5.61 17.88 -9.44
CA ASN A 219 5.24 18.57 -10.69
C ASN A 219 6.49 19.04 -11.45
N SER A 220 6.50 18.89 -12.77
CA SER A 220 7.68 19.15 -13.64
C SER A 220 8.92 18.28 -13.37
N GLY A 221 8.90 17.40 -12.38
CA GLY A 221 10.00 16.50 -12.02
C GLY A 221 9.90 15.09 -12.62
N PHE A 222 10.84 14.23 -12.22
CA PHE A 222 10.92 12.84 -12.70
C PHE A 222 9.66 12.02 -12.36
N PHE A 223 8.96 12.37 -11.28
CA PHE A 223 7.78 11.67 -10.76
C PHE A 223 6.44 12.32 -11.13
N SER A 224 6.40 13.26 -12.07
CA SER A 224 5.16 13.97 -12.46
C SER A 224 4.03 13.06 -12.95
N GLN A 225 4.32 11.83 -13.37
CA GLN A 225 3.32 10.81 -13.74
C GLN A 225 2.41 10.37 -12.57
N LEU A 226 2.82 10.58 -11.31
CA LEU A 226 1.97 10.30 -10.15
C LEU A 226 0.74 11.22 -10.09
N ILE A 227 0.85 12.44 -10.59
CA ILE A 227 -0.23 13.42 -10.55
C ILE A 227 -1.44 12.97 -11.38
N PRO A 228 -1.33 12.68 -12.70
CA PRO A 228 -2.47 12.18 -13.46
C PRO A 228 -3.00 10.85 -12.91
N ALA A 229 -2.14 9.95 -12.41
CA ALA A 229 -2.57 8.71 -11.77
C ALA A 229 -3.46 8.98 -10.55
N ALA A 230 -3.04 9.88 -9.65
CA ALA A 230 -3.81 10.23 -8.46
C ALA A 230 -5.11 10.97 -8.79
N ILE A 231 -5.07 11.94 -9.72
CA ILE A 231 -6.28 12.66 -10.18
C ILE A 231 -7.28 11.67 -10.78
N MET A 232 -6.83 10.73 -11.62
CA MET A 232 -7.72 9.73 -12.23
C MET A 232 -8.17 8.65 -11.25
N GLY A 233 -7.35 8.29 -10.26
CA GLY A 233 -7.74 7.42 -9.15
C GLY A 233 -8.91 8.01 -8.37
N LEU A 234 -8.79 9.26 -7.92
CA LEU A 234 -9.90 9.96 -7.26
C LEU A 234 -11.10 10.15 -8.21
N ALA A 235 -10.88 10.53 -9.47
CA ALA A 235 -11.96 10.70 -10.44
C ALA A 235 -12.78 9.42 -10.66
N GLN A 236 -12.18 8.24 -10.55
CA GLN A 236 -12.91 6.97 -10.64
C GLN A 236 -13.83 6.71 -9.43
N GLN A 237 -13.54 7.33 -8.30
CA GLN A 237 -14.38 7.24 -7.10
C GLN A 237 -15.39 8.40 -6.97
N TYR A 238 -15.06 9.58 -7.49
CA TYR A 238 -15.87 10.81 -7.39
C TYR A 238 -16.31 11.30 -8.78
N PRO A 239 -17.54 10.95 -9.24
CA PRO A 239 -18.02 11.31 -10.58
C PRO A 239 -18.05 12.81 -10.89
N GLU A 240 -18.23 13.66 -9.88
CA GLU A 240 -18.16 15.11 -10.00
C GLU A 240 -16.74 15.62 -10.31
N MET A 241 -15.71 14.96 -9.76
CA MET A 241 -14.32 15.26 -10.05
C MET A 241 -13.96 14.85 -11.47
N ASP A 242 -14.41 13.67 -11.91
CA ASP A 242 -14.22 13.19 -13.28
C ASP A 242 -14.78 14.19 -14.31
N LYS A 243 -16.05 14.57 -14.14
CA LYS A 243 -16.70 15.56 -15.00
C LYS A 243 -15.96 16.89 -15.03
N TYR A 244 -15.55 17.39 -13.86
CA TYR A 244 -14.82 18.64 -13.76
C TYR A 244 -13.47 18.56 -14.49
N ILE A 245 -12.65 17.57 -14.19
CA ILE A 245 -11.31 17.40 -14.77
C ILE A 245 -11.39 17.28 -16.30
N PHE A 246 -12.27 16.44 -16.85
CA PHE A 246 -12.42 16.30 -18.30
C PHE A 246 -13.01 17.56 -18.98
N SER A 247 -13.74 18.42 -18.25
CA SER A 247 -14.23 19.70 -18.79
C SER A 247 -13.10 20.73 -18.99
N ILE A 248 -11.99 20.59 -18.26
CA ILE A 248 -10.88 21.54 -18.30
C ILE A 248 -9.63 21.00 -19.00
N ILE A 249 -9.54 19.71 -19.30
CA ILE A 249 -8.48 19.13 -20.13
C ILE A 249 -8.57 19.69 -21.56
N LYS A 250 -7.43 20.08 -22.14
CA LYS A 250 -7.36 20.49 -23.55
C LYS A 250 -7.80 19.33 -24.45
N PRO A 251 -8.63 19.57 -25.49
CA PRO A 251 -9.20 18.49 -26.31
C PRO A 251 -8.19 17.48 -26.86
N GLN A 252 -6.98 17.93 -27.26
CA GLN A 252 -5.93 17.05 -27.78
C GLN A 252 -5.36 16.05 -26.76
N TYR A 253 -5.57 16.27 -25.46
CA TYR A 253 -5.06 15.40 -24.39
C TYR A 253 -6.14 14.53 -23.74
N GLN A 254 -7.42 14.67 -24.10
CA GLN A 254 -8.50 13.91 -23.47
C GLN A 254 -8.31 12.39 -23.58
N LYS A 255 -7.89 11.88 -24.75
CA LYS A 255 -7.61 10.45 -24.92
C LYS A 255 -6.44 9.99 -24.04
N MET A 256 -5.35 10.75 -24.02
CA MET A 256 -4.17 10.46 -23.18
C MET A 256 -4.53 10.38 -21.69
N TRP A 257 -5.40 11.27 -21.19
CA TRP A 257 -5.87 11.25 -19.80
C TRP A 257 -6.88 10.14 -19.54
N GLN A 258 -7.72 9.79 -20.51
CA GLN A 258 -8.59 8.62 -20.40
C GLN A 258 -7.78 7.32 -20.29
N ASP A 259 -6.66 7.22 -21.01
CA ASP A 259 -5.80 6.03 -21.01
C ASP A 259 -5.10 5.79 -19.67
N VAL A 260 -4.94 6.84 -18.83
CA VAL A 260 -4.40 6.72 -17.47
C VAL A 260 -5.20 5.74 -16.61
N LYS A 261 -6.52 5.65 -16.81
CA LYS A 261 -7.41 4.70 -16.09
C LYS A 261 -7.17 3.24 -16.46
N THR A 262 -6.28 2.98 -17.42
CA THR A 262 -5.96 1.65 -17.96
C THR A 262 -4.46 1.40 -18.06
N SER A 263 -3.64 2.23 -17.39
CA SER A 263 -2.18 2.12 -17.42
C SER A 263 -1.61 2.09 -16.02
N CYS A 264 -0.59 1.26 -15.82
CA CYS A 264 0.19 1.30 -14.59
C CYS A 264 1.10 2.52 -14.58
N VAL A 265 1.40 3.03 -13.38
CA VAL A 265 2.15 4.28 -13.21
C VAL A 265 3.50 4.27 -13.92
N MET A 266 4.16 3.11 -14.02
CA MET A 266 5.44 2.97 -14.72
C MET A 266 5.32 3.09 -16.25
N ASP A 267 4.12 2.86 -16.81
CA ASP A 267 3.85 3.00 -18.24
C ASP A 267 3.44 4.44 -18.62
N LEU A 268 3.28 5.34 -17.63
CA LEU A 268 2.88 6.73 -17.82
C LEU A 268 4.05 7.69 -18.12
N PHE A 269 5.10 7.20 -18.79
CA PHE A 269 6.34 7.93 -19.06
C PHE A 269 6.13 9.24 -19.84
N GLN A 270 5.04 9.37 -20.60
CA GLN A 270 4.67 10.59 -21.32
C GLN A 270 4.42 11.81 -20.40
N PHE A 271 4.14 11.56 -19.11
CA PHE A 271 3.93 12.60 -18.11
C PHE A 271 5.20 12.95 -17.32
N MET A 272 6.27 12.14 -17.40
CA MET A 272 7.52 12.39 -16.67
C MET A 272 8.18 13.70 -17.13
N ASN A 273 8.68 14.49 -16.17
CA ASN A 273 9.31 15.80 -16.40
C ASN A 273 8.39 16.80 -17.13
N LYS A 274 7.09 16.71 -16.92
CA LYS A 274 6.08 17.62 -17.49
C LYS A 274 5.41 18.42 -16.39
N ASP A 275 5.23 19.71 -16.65
CA ASP A 275 4.31 20.53 -15.88
C ASP A 275 2.89 20.08 -16.22
N VAL A 276 2.19 19.50 -15.25
CA VAL A 276 0.85 18.94 -15.44
C VAL A 276 -0.18 20.03 -15.81
N ALA A 277 0.08 21.29 -15.44
CA ALA A 277 -0.76 22.41 -15.89
C ALA A 277 -0.82 22.53 -17.43
N MET A 278 0.19 22.02 -18.15
CA MET A 278 0.23 22.08 -19.62
C MET A 278 -0.94 21.34 -20.28
N TYR A 279 -1.54 20.35 -19.62
CA TYR A 279 -2.62 19.54 -20.16
C TYR A 279 -4.00 20.20 -20.04
N PHE A 280 -4.12 21.25 -19.24
CA PHE A 280 -5.37 21.92 -18.93
C PHE A 280 -5.51 23.26 -19.67
N ASN A 281 -6.76 23.70 -19.86
CA ASN A 281 -7.09 25.01 -20.42
C ASN A 281 -6.87 26.17 -19.44
N ARG A 282 -6.50 25.86 -18.19
CA ARG A 282 -6.29 26.80 -17.09
C ARG A 282 -5.20 26.26 -16.15
N SER A 283 -4.42 27.15 -15.54
CA SER A 283 -3.29 26.78 -14.67
C SER A 283 -3.72 26.45 -13.24
N ASP A 284 -4.89 26.90 -12.83
CA ASP A 284 -5.52 26.74 -11.52
C ASP A 284 -6.49 25.53 -11.52
N TYR A 285 -6.08 24.44 -12.17
CA TYR A 285 -6.89 23.22 -12.37
C TYR A 285 -7.23 22.48 -11.06
N LEU A 286 -6.54 22.78 -9.96
CA LEU A 286 -6.86 22.30 -8.62
C LEU A 286 -7.63 23.33 -7.77
N ASP A 287 -7.71 24.59 -8.20
CA ASP A 287 -8.44 25.67 -7.50
C ASP A 287 -9.93 25.62 -7.88
N ASN A 288 -10.59 24.60 -7.35
CA ASN A 288 -12.01 24.38 -7.49
C ASN A 288 -12.57 23.76 -6.20
N ASP A 289 -13.79 24.15 -5.82
CA ASP A 289 -14.44 23.66 -4.60
C ASP A 289 -14.58 22.13 -4.58
N ILE A 290 -14.86 21.50 -5.71
CA ILE A 290 -14.99 20.03 -5.82
C ILE A 290 -13.65 19.38 -5.52
N VAL A 291 -12.58 19.83 -6.21
CA VAL A 291 -11.24 19.26 -6.06
C VAL A 291 -10.69 19.51 -4.65
N THR A 292 -10.81 20.73 -4.15
CA THR A 292 -10.34 21.13 -2.82
C THR A 292 -11.02 20.32 -1.72
N LYS A 293 -12.34 20.13 -1.83
CA LYS A 293 -13.10 19.30 -0.89
C LYS A 293 -12.59 17.86 -0.90
N ILE A 294 -12.50 17.24 -2.07
CA ILE A 294 -12.09 15.83 -2.20
C ILE A 294 -10.66 15.63 -1.71
N ILE A 295 -9.72 16.52 -2.06
CA ILE A 295 -8.34 16.43 -1.57
C ILE A 295 -8.30 16.52 -0.03
N ARG A 296 -9.04 17.44 0.58
CA ARG A 296 -9.11 17.57 2.05
C ARG A 296 -9.72 16.34 2.72
N GLU A 297 -10.77 15.77 2.14
CA GLU A 297 -11.37 14.52 2.63
C GLU A 297 -10.40 13.34 2.59
N ASN A 298 -9.39 13.39 1.72
CA ASN A 298 -8.35 12.38 1.57
C ASN A 298 -6.99 12.77 2.19
N GLU A 299 -6.95 13.83 3.01
CA GLU A 299 -5.76 14.21 3.77
C GLU A 299 -5.68 13.40 5.08
N MET A 300 -4.55 12.73 5.32
CA MET A 300 -4.36 11.90 6.51
C MET A 300 -4.22 12.77 7.78
N GLY A 301 -4.64 12.25 8.93
CA GLY A 301 -4.40 12.87 10.25
C GLY A 301 -5.59 13.60 10.86
N HIS A 302 -6.63 13.93 10.08
CA HIS A 302 -7.78 14.71 10.57
C HIS A 302 -8.76 13.91 11.45
N LEU A 303 -8.64 12.58 11.50
CA LEU A 303 -9.49 11.71 12.33
C LEU A 303 -9.00 11.56 13.78
N GLY A 304 -7.87 12.21 14.11
CA GLY A 304 -7.22 12.13 15.40
C GLY A 304 -6.12 11.07 15.46
N ALA A 305 -5.50 10.95 16.63
CA ALA A 305 -4.35 10.10 16.86
C ALA A 305 -4.73 8.60 16.93
N PRO A 306 -4.08 7.71 16.17
CA PRO A 306 -4.32 6.27 16.26
C PRO A 306 -3.75 5.68 17.57
N SER A 307 -4.34 4.59 18.07
CA SER A 307 -3.82 3.91 19.26
C SER A 307 -2.67 2.94 18.97
N VAL A 308 -2.36 2.71 17.70
CA VAL A 308 -1.34 1.76 17.23
C VAL A 308 0.05 2.37 17.44
N PRO A 309 0.99 1.68 18.11
CA PRO A 309 2.38 2.11 18.17
C PRO A 309 3.02 2.14 16.78
N LEU A 310 3.78 3.21 16.47
CA LEU A 310 4.34 3.43 15.13
C LEU A 310 5.85 3.54 15.15
N TYR A 311 6.48 2.92 14.15
CA TYR A 311 7.78 3.35 13.62
C TYR A 311 7.55 4.10 12.32
N MET A 312 8.07 5.32 12.23
CA MET A 312 7.97 6.15 11.05
C MET A 312 9.36 6.54 10.58
N PHE A 313 9.61 6.47 9.27
CA PHE A 313 10.89 6.86 8.71
C PHE A 313 10.72 7.64 7.41
N HIS A 314 11.52 8.68 7.21
CA HIS A 314 11.32 9.60 6.10
C HIS A 314 12.62 10.29 5.70
N SER A 315 12.81 10.61 4.42
CA SER A 315 14.04 11.24 3.95
C SER A 315 13.96 12.76 4.15
N VAL A 316 15.07 13.38 4.55
CA VAL A 316 15.21 14.84 4.58
C VAL A 316 15.22 15.43 3.16
N HIS A 317 15.63 14.65 2.17
CA HIS A 317 15.74 15.03 0.76
C HIS A 317 14.72 14.30 -0.12
N ASP A 318 13.57 13.92 0.46
CA ASP A 318 12.50 13.24 -0.26
C ASP A 318 11.94 14.13 -1.38
N GLU A 319 12.20 13.74 -2.63
CA GLU A 319 11.84 14.44 -3.86
C GLU A 319 10.44 14.07 -4.37
N VAL A 320 9.66 13.31 -3.59
CA VAL A 320 8.31 12.86 -3.93
C VAL A 320 7.30 13.29 -2.87
N VAL A 321 7.61 12.97 -1.62
CA VAL A 321 6.71 13.16 -0.47
C VAL A 321 7.37 14.10 0.54
N PRO A 322 6.85 15.33 0.69
CA PRO A 322 7.44 16.29 1.61
C PRO A 322 7.49 15.77 3.05
N LEU A 323 8.69 15.78 3.65
CA LEU A 323 8.94 15.36 5.04
C LEU A 323 8.05 16.10 6.04
N SER A 324 7.87 17.42 5.85
CA SER A 324 7.18 18.26 6.83
C SER A 324 5.77 17.77 7.11
N ASN A 325 5.01 17.35 6.10
CA ASN A 325 3.65 16.87 6.30
C ASN A 325 3.60 15.58 7.15
N ALA A 326 4.51 14.63 6.90
CA ALA A 326 4.60 13.40 7.68
C ALA A 326 5.09 13.66 9.11
N TYR A 327 6.06 14.57 9.27
CA TYR A 327 6.62 14.95 10.55
C TYR A 327 5.58 15.68 11.43
N ASP A 328 4.86 16.65 10.88
CA ASP A 328 3.82 17.42 11.59
C ASP A 328 2.65 16.51 12.02
N MET A 329 2.23 15.60 11.14
CA MET A 329 1.21 14.59 11.50
C MET A 329 1.70 13.69 12.64
N ALA A 330 2.96 13.21 12.58
CA ALA A 330 3.55 12.39 13.63
C ALA A 330 3.64 13.15 14.97
N GLN A 331 3.98 14.43 14.96
CA GLN A 331 3.94 15.26 16.17
C GLN A 331 2.52 15.39 16.74
N SER A 332 1.54 15.72 15.90
CA SER A 332 0.13 15.81 16.30
C SER A 332 -0.40 14.50 16.89
N TRP A 333 -0.10 13.36 16.26
CA TRP A 333 -0.47 12.04 16.77
C TRP A 333 0.22 11.71 18.09
N CYS A 334 1.50 12.06 18.23
CA CYS A 334 2.22 11.90 19.49
C CYS A 334 1.56 12.70 20.63
N GLU A 335 1.20 13.96 20.39
CA GLU A 335 0.48 14.81 21.35
C GLU A 335 -0.90 14.24 21.70
N GLY A 336 -1.55 13.59 20.73
CA GLY A 336 -2.79 12.84 20.91
C GLY A 336 -2.63 11.48 21.60
N GLY A 337 -1.40 11.08 21.97
CA GLY A 337 -1.12 9.89 22.77
C GLY A 337 -0.63 8.67 22.00
N THR A 338 -0.44 8.76 20.68
CA THR A 338 0.20 7.69 19.90
C THR A 338 1.67 7.55 20.30
N LYS A 339 2.15 6.31 20.48
CA LYS A 339 3.57 6.05 20.71
C LYS A 339 4.29 5.99 19.38
N ILE A 340 5.16 6.96 19.11
CA ILE A 340 5.83 7.11 17.80
C ILE A 340 7.35 7.11 17.97
N HIS A 341 8.03 6.30 17.19
CA HIS A 341 9.47 6.44 16.91
C HIS A 341 9.61 6.94 15.47
N PHE A 342 9.95 8.21 15.29
CA PHE A 342 10.14 8.86 14.00
C PHE A 342 11.62 9.08 13.72
N VAL A 343 12.09 8.65 12.55
CA VAL A 343 13.49 8.80 12.12
C VAL A 343 13.54 9.53 10.77
N SER A 344 14.19 10.69 10.74
CA SER A 344 14.52 11.36 9.48
C SER A 344 15.92 10.95 9.01
N ASP A 345 16.06 10.48 7.77
CA ASP A 345 17.33 10.05 7.17
C ASP A 345 17.92 11.18 6.30
N SER A 346 19.21 11.49 6.50
CA SER A 346 19.87 12.66 5.89
C SER A 346 20.67 12.33 4.62
N LEU A 347 20.85 11.05 4.27
CA LEU A 347 21.67 10.61 3.12
C LEU A 347 20.88 9.88 2.03
N SER A 348 19.57 9.76 2.22
CA SER A 348 18.66 9.12 1.28
C SER A 348 17.80 10.14 0.54
N GLU A 349 17.17 9.66 -0.51
CA GLU A 349 16.11 10.23 -1.34
C GLU A 349 14.91 9.26 -1.25
N HIS A 350 13.80 9.54 -1.92
CA HIS A 350 12.58 8.75 -1.80
C HIS A 350 12.79 7.27 -2.15
N LEU A 351 13.49 6.96 -3.24
CA LEU A 351 13.71 5.57 -3.65
C LEU A 351 14.80 4.87 -2.85
N SER A 352 15.87 5.58 -2.48
CA SER A 352 16.98 4.97 -1.73
C SER A 352 16.57 4.69 -0.27
N LEU A 353 15.69 5.50 0.31
CA LEU A 353 15.15 5.26 1.66
C LEU A 353 14.28 4.00 1.75
N ALA A 354 13.55 3.65 0.69
CA ALA A 354 12.78 2.40 0.64
C ALA A 354 13.66 1.18 0.96
N ILE A 355 14.94 1.25 0.58
CA ILE A 355 15.94 0.21 0.83
C ILE A 355 16.63 0.47 2.17
N SER A 356 17.22 1.65 2.38
CA SER A 356 18.05 1.92 3.57
C SER A 356 17.26 1.96 4.88
N GLY A 357 15.98 2.31 4.84
CA GLY A 357 15.07 2.39 5.99
C GLY A 357 14.39 1.07 6.35
N SER A 358 14.26 0.16 5.38
CA SER A 358 13.56 -1.12 5.59
C SER A 358 14.13 -2.02 6.70
N PRO A 359 15.46 -2.10 6.96
CA PRO A 359 15.99 -2.99 7.98
C PRO A 359 15.54 -2.64 9.39
N GLU A 360 15.52 -1.34 9.72
CA GLU A 360 15.08 -0.90 11.06
C GLU A 360 13.56 -1.01 11.22
N ALA A 361 12.80 -0.77 10.15
CA ALA A 361 11.37 -1.05 10.14
C ALA A 361 11.06 -2.54 10.37
N PHE A 362 11.85 -3.44 9.77
CA PHE A 362 11.75 -4.88 10.01
C PHE A 362 12.11 -5.25 11.44
N ASN A 363 13.19 -4.69 12.00
CA ASN A 363 13.56 -4.87 13.40
C ASN A 363 12.41 -4.46 14.32
N TYR A 364 11.86 -3.26 14.13
CA TYR A 364 10.73 -2.77 14.91
C TYR A 364 9.56 -3.78 14.90
N ILE A 365 9.21 -4.30 13.72
CA ILE A 365 8.14 -5.30 13.57
C ILE A 365 8.48 -6.58 14.32
N ALA A 366 9.69 -7.12 14.14
CA ALA A 366 10.13 -8.33 14.84
C ALA A 366 10.05 -8.15 16.37
N GLU A 367 10.49 -7.00 16.89
CA GLU A 367 10.45 -6.69 18.32
C GLU A 367 9.03 -6.65 18.91
N ARG A 368 8.04 -6.18 18.13
CA ARG A 368 6.65 -6.18 18.57
C ARG A 368 6.07 -7.58 18.60
N PHE A 369 6.36 -8.43 17.60
CA PHE A 369 5.96 -9.84 17.62
C PHE A 369 6.64 -10.62 18.77
N ASP A 370 7.89 -10.27 19.10
CA ASP A 370 8.62 -10.84 20.24
C ASP A 370 8.16 -10.30 21.61
N GLY A 371 7.19 -9.38 21.64
CA GLY A 371 6.64 -8.82 22.87
C GLY A 371 7.60 -7.88 23.61
N LYS A 372 8.62 -7.32 22.92
CA LYS A 372 9.54 -6.37 23.56
C LYS A 372 8.80 -5.07 23.93
N PRO A 373 9.09 -4.50 25.11
CA PRO A 373 8.42 -3.29 25.57
C PRO A 373 8.68 -2.11 24.63
N LEU A 374 7.66 -1.28 24.44
CA LEU A 374 7.80 -0.02 23.73
C LEU A 374 8.62 0.98 24.56
N PRO A 375 9.41 1.85 23.92
CA PRO A 375 10.03 2.98 24.61
C PRO A 375 9.00 3.87 25.31
N GLN A 376 9.45 4.59 26.34
CA GLN A 376 8.62 5.59 27.00
C GLN A 376 8.54 6.86 26.15
N GLY A 377 7.30 7.35 25.94
CA GLY A 377 7.03 8.54 25.15
C GLY A 377 7.32 8.36 23.65
N CYS A 378 7.20 9.45 22.91
CA CYS A 378 7.61 9.48 21.51
C CYS A 378 9.08 9.85 21.38
N GLN A 379 9.69 9.40 20.28
CA GLN A 379 11.08 9.66 19.93
C GLN A 379 11.11 10.23 18.52
N PHE A 380 11.72 11.41 18.35
CA PHE A 380 11.97 12.02 17.05
C PHE A 380 13.48 12.17 16.91
N LYS A 381 14.05 11.53 15.89
CA LYS A 381 15.49 11.48 15.66
C LYS A 381 15.81 11.86 14.23
N SER A 382 16.99 12.47 14.05
CA SER A 382 17.60 12.63 12.74
C SER A 382 18.86 11.79 12.68
N ALA A 383 18.87 10.83 11.76
CA ALA A 383 19.99 9.93 11.52
C ALA A 383 20.79 10.40 10.31
N THR A 384 22.11 10.21 10.36
CA THR A 384 22.95 10.38 9.17
C THR A 384 22.50 9.41 8.08
N SER A 385 22.31 8.14 8.43
CA SER A 385 21.48 7.21 7.66
C SER A 385 20.90 6.13 8.55
N THR A 386 19.67 5.69 8.26
CA THR A 386 19.01 4.56 8.91
C THR A 386 19.79 3.26 8.77
N ILE A 387 20.64 3.10 7.75
CA ILE A 387 21.43 1.87 7.57
C ILE A 387 22.53 1.70 8.64
N PHE A 388 22.90 2.80 9.32
CA PHE A 388 23.93 2.82 10.35
C PHE A 388 23.36 2.77 11.77
N GLU A 389 22.04 2.65 11.93
CA GLU A 389 21.41 2.51 13.25
C GLU A 389 21.78 1.18 13.91
N ASP A 390 21.86 1.18 15.24
CA ASP A 390 22.27 0.02 16.03
C ASP A 390 21.30 -1.16 15.80
N GLY A 391 21.84 -2.34 15.48
CA GLY A 391 21.03 -3.54 15.21
C GLY A 391 20.68 -3.76 13.73
N VAL A 392 20.96 -2.80 12.85
CA VAL A 392 20.70 -2.93 11.40
C VAL A 392 21.59 -3.97 10.74
N LEU A 393 22.84 -4.16 11.18
CA LEU A 393 23.71 -5.23 10.64
C LEU A 393 23.14 -6.63 10.93
N GLY A 394 22.43 -6.80 12.05
CA GLY A 394 21.69 -8.04 12.36
C GLY A 394 20.46 -8.19 11.46
N ALA A 395 19.69 -7.11 11.29
CA ALA A 395 18.54 -7.07 10.39
C ALA A 395 18.91 -7.36 8.94
N LEU A 396 20.01 -6.80 8.44
CA LEU A 396 20.56 -7.06 7.11
C LEU A 396 21.12 -8.48 6.96
N SER A 397 21.45 -9.16 8.05
CA SER A 397 21.82 -10.58 8.02
C SER A 397 20.59 -11.49 7.94
N ASP A 398 19.50 -11.10 8.61
CA ASP A 398 18.20 -11.78 8.59
C ASP A 398 17.42 -11.52 7.29
N MET A 399 17.49 -10.28 6.78
CA MET A 399 17.14 -9.93 5.40
C MET A 399 18.19 -10.57 4.52
N THR A 400 18.00 -11.83 4.13
CA THR A 400 19.03 -12.63 3.44
C THR A 400 19.86 -11.77 2.46
N PHE A 401 21.19 -11.84 2.56
CA PHE A 401 22.12 -11.10 1.70
C PHE A 401 21.72 -11.19 0.21
N ASN A 402 21.11 -12.30 -0.20
CA ASN A 402 20.57 -12.52 -1.54
C ASN A 402 19.35 -11.65 -1.90
N GLY A 403 18.46 -11.33 -0.95
CA GLY A 403 17.33 -10.41 -1.14
C GLY A 403 17.78 -8.95 -1.32
N LEU A 404 18.73 -8.48 -0.50
CA LEU A 404 19.38 -7.18 -0.76
C LEU A 404 20.20 -7.20 -2.05
N LYS A 405 20.86 -8.31 -2.37
CA LYS A 405 21.62 -8.45 -3.62
C LYS A 405 20.71 -8.47 -4.86
N SER A 406 19.54 -9.10 -4.81
CA SER A 406 18.57 -9.04 -5.91
C SER A 406 17.97 -7.63 -6.07
N ILE A 407 17.76 -6.91 -4.96
CA ILE A 407 17.36 -5.50 -4.95
C ILE A 407 18.45 -4.61 -5.59
N LEU A 408 19.73 -4.82 -5.26
CA LEU A 408 20.84 -4.00 -5.73
C LEU A 408 21.35 -4.36 -7.13
N HIS A 409 21.12 -5.58 -7.62
CA HIS A 409 21.64 -6.06 -8.90
C HIS A 409 20.57 -6.38 -9.96
N GLY A 410 19.28 -6.22 -9.65
CA GLY A 410 18.18 -6.37 -10.63
C GLY A 410 18.10 -7.73 -11.31
N ASN A 411 18.59 -8.80 -10.65
CA ASN A 411 18.58 -10.18 -11.16
C ASN A 411 17.86 -11.13 -10.21
#